data_AF-A0A2S4PY30-F1
#
_entry.id   AF-A0A2S4PY30-F1
#
_cell.length_a   1.000
_cell.length_b   1.000
_cell.length_c   1.000
_cell.angle_alpha   90.00
_cell.angle_beta   90.00
_cell.angle_gamma   90.00
#
_symmetry.space_group_name_H-M   'P 1'
#
loop_
_entity.id
_entity.type
_entity.pdbx_description
1 polymer ?
#
loop_
_entity_poly.entity_id
_entity_poly.type
_entity_poly.pdbx_seq_one_letter_code
_entity_poly.pdbx_strand_id
1 'polypeptide(L)'
;MCRKFDSPSYTLQTFIPIASRDAYLSLRALNIELARIPDLISNPKVGALRMEFWRSSISKTFEGMPPREPVAILLSNALTSLQLRHADIRTGMMKAWCIKIINAREKYMDNRPYTSMEALETYAENTYSNLLYITLAALPVHSLIVDHIASHIGKATGIATVLRGLPLIAFPSQSNHHINNAAFSASMGGKPDGSREAVILPLDVMAEAGLKEEEVYRHGSNAPGLKDAVFTVATRANDHLITAKEMFHRAKLGQNVGHEYEHAHEEGHNYPEQDSSSSTVENEIERGFGVFMPAIATKLWLEKLEKLDFDIFDPKLRTRDWRLPWKSFWAYSRKILF
;
A
#
# COMPACT_ATOMS: atom_id res chain seq x y z
N MET A 1 -11.02 13.06 0.84
CA MET A 1 -10.91 11.59 1.00
C MET A 1 -9.70 11.18 1.86
N CYS A 2 -8.47 11.50 1.44
CA CYS A 2 -7.24 11.10 2.16
C CYS A 2 -7.24 11.50 3.65
N ARG A 3 -7.56 12.76 4.01
CA ARG A 3 -7.63 13.18 5.43
C ARG A 3 -8.53 12.31 6.33
N LYS A 4 -9.58 11.71 5.77
CA LYS A 4 -10.56 10.89 6.51
C LYS A 4 -10.12 9.43 6.59
N PHE A 5 -9.67 8.85 5.48
CA PHE A 5 -9.43 7.41 5.36
C PHE A 5 -7.94 7.00 5.33
N ASP A 6 -7.05 7.95 5.07
CA ASP A 6 -5.59 7.77 5.05
C ASP A 6 -4.90 9.03 5.59
N SER A 7 -5.08 9.24 6.90
CA SER A 7 -4.50 10.40 7.60
C SER A 7 -2.96 10.44 7.50
N PRO A 8 -2.22 9.31 7.58
CA PRO A 8 -0.77 9.34 7.38
C PRO A 8 -0.38 9.89 6.01
N SER A 9 -0.93 9.38 4.91
CA SER A 9 -0.60 9.90 3.56
C SER A 9 -1.01 11.37 3.40
N TYR A 10 -2.11 11.80 4.00
CA TYR A 10 -2.49 13.22 4.00
C TYR A 10 -1.46 14.11 4.71
N THR A 11 -0.87 13.66 5.81
CA THR A 11 0.24 14.41 6.46
C THR A 11 1.49 14.39 5.59
N LEU A 12 1.83 13.22 5.05
CA LEU A 12 3.07 13.00 4.30
C LEU A 12 3.10 13.66 2.92
N GLN A 13 1.94 14.03 2.36
CA GLN A 13 1.86 14.79 1.09
C GLN A 13 2.70 16.08 1.12
N THR A 14 2.95 16.64 2.31
CA THR A 14 3.71 17.88 2.52
C THR A 14 5.15 17.74 2.03
N PHE A 15 5.69 16.51 2.03
CA PHE A 15 7.04 16.19 1.59
C PHE A 15 7.12 15.84 0.10
N ILE A 16 5.97 15.80 -0.59
CA ILE A 16 5.90 15.62 -2.04
C ILE A 16 5.98 17.01 -2.71
N PRO A 17 6.88 17.18 -3.70
CA PRO A 17 6.98 18.39 -4.50
C PRO A 17 5.64 18.83 -5.08
N ILE A 18 5.39 20.14 -5.10
CA ILE A 18 4.11 20.71 -5.54
C ILE A 18 3.71 20.24 -6.94
N ALA A 19 4.68 20.12 -7.85
CA ALA A 19 4.49 19.72 -9.24
C ALA A 19 4.00 18.27 -9.43
N SER A 20 4.17 17.41 -8.41
CA SER A 20 3.78 16.00 -8.44
C SER A 20 2.75 15.64 -7.35
N ARG A 21 2.30 16.64 -6.57
CA ARG A 21 1.37 16.42 -5.45
C ARG A 21 -0.01 15.97 -5.93
N ASP A 22 -0.47 16.46 -7.08
CA ASP A 22 -1.75 16.04 -7.67
C ASP A 22 -1.72 14.57 -8.10
N ALA A 23 -0.61 14.12 -8.71
CA ALA A 23 -0.39 12.71 -9.01
C ALA A 23 -0.45 11.89 -7.73
N TYR A 24 0.34 12.25 -6.71
CA TYR A 24 0.32 11.58 -5.41
C TYR A 24 -1.10 11.49 -4.81
N LEU A 25 -1.83 12.61 -4.77
CA LEU A 25 -3.17 12.64 -4.19
C LEU A 25 -4.19 11.82 -4.99
N SER A 26 -4.14 11.86 -6.32
CA SER A 26 -5.00 11.02 -7.15
C SER A 26 -4.72 9.53 -6.94
N LEU A 27 -3.45 9.13 -6.80
CA LEU A 27 -3.06 7.74 -6.58
C LEU A 27 -3.46 7.25 -5.19
N ARG A 28 -3.31 8.10 -4.16
CA ARG A 28 -3.81 7.79 -2.81
C ARG A 28 -5.34 7.70 -2.79
N ALA A 29 -6.04 8.58 -3.50
CA ALA A 29 -7.49 8.50 -3.62
C ALA A 29 -7.94 7.24 -4.35
N LEU A 30 -7.31 6.89 -5.48
CA LEU A 30 -7.55 5.63 -6.20
C LEU A 30 -7.35 4.42 -5.28
N ASN A 31 -6.26 4.39 -4.53
CA ASN A 31 -5.98 3.32 -3.58
C ASN A 31 -7.10 3.17 -2.54
N ILE A 32 -7.61 4.27 -1.99
CA ILE A 32 -8.71 4.25 -1.03
C ILE A 32 -10.02 3.80 -1.70
N GLU A 33 -10.33 4.26 -2.91
CA GLU A 33 -11.51 3.83 -3.66
C GLU A 33 -11.49 2.32 -3.89
N LEU A 34 -10.37 1.78 -4.37
CA LEU A 34 -10.22 0.34 -4.63
C LEU A 34 -10.25 -0.48 -3.34
N ALA A 35 -9.58 -0.03 -2.28
CA ALA A 35 -9.52 -0.75 -1.01
C ALA A 35 -10.88 -0.87 -0.31
N ARG A 36 -11.79 0.07 -0.54
CA ARG A 36 -13.10 0.11 0.11
C ARG A 36 -14.20 -0.58 -0.70
N ILE A 37 -13.90 -1.07 -1.90
CA ILE A 37 -14.89 -1.80 -2.71
C ILE A 37 -15.48 -2.95 -1.90
N PRO A 38 -14.70 -3.88 -1.29
CA PRO A 38 -15.27 -4.97 -0.48
C PRO A 38 -16.28 -4.51 0.58
N ASP A 39 -16.00 -3.39 1.25
CA ASP A 39 -16.86 -2.86 2.32
C ASP A 39 -18.18 -2.24 1.82
N LEU A 40 -18.23 -1.85 0.54
CA LEU A 40 -19.35 -1.08 -0.02
C LEU A 40 -20.38 -1.94 -0.76
N ILE A 41 -20.04 -3.18 -1.09
CA ILE A 41 -20.84 -4.01 -1.99
C ILE A 41 -21.07 -5.41 -1.42
N SER A 42 -22.34 -5.77 -1.30
CA SER A 42 -22.73 -7.07 -0.76
C SER A 42 -22.71 -8.22 -1.78
N ASN A 43 -22.42 -7.94 -3.06
CA ASN A 43 -22.45 -8.94 -4.13
C ASN A 43 -21.09 -8.95 -4.86
N PRO A 44 -20.36 -10.08 -4.83
CA PRO A 44 -19.06 -10.20 -5.49
C PRO A 44 -19.06 -9.82 -6.98
N LYS A 45 -20.16 -10.08 -7.70
CA LYS A 45 -20.30 -9.71 -9.11
C LYS A 45 -20.32 -8.20 -9.31
N VAL A 46 -20.98 -7.46 -8.40
CA VAL A 46 -20.99 -6.00 -8.42
C VAL A 46 -19.58 -5.46 -8.15
N GLY A 47 -18.79 -6.18 -7.37
CA GLY A 47 -17.39 -5.85 -7.07
C GLY A 47 -16.51 -5.96 -8.29
N ALA A 48 -16.61 -7.09 -8.98
CA ALA A 48 -15.91 -7.32 -10.24
C ALA A 48 -16.28 -6.23 -11.27
N LEU A 49 -17.56 -5.88 -11.39
CA LEU A 49 -17.98 -4.77 -12.26
C LEU A 49 -17.36 -3.42 -11.86
N ARG A 50 -17.23 -3.14 -10.55
CA ARG A 50 -16.59 -1.90 -10.07
C ARG A 50 -15.08 -1.91 -10.29
N MET A 51 -14.42 -3.06 -10.15
CA MET A 51 -12.99 -3.22 -10.49
C MET A 51 -12.75 -3.01 -11.99
N GLU A 52 -13.61 -3.60 -12.85
CA GLU A 52 -13.54 -3.41 -14.30
C GLU A 52 -13.82 -1.96 -14.70
N PHE A 53 -14.79 -1.30 -14.05
CA PHE A 53 -15.02 0.13 -14.23
C PHE A 53 -13.74 0.94 -13.96
N TRP A 54 -13.03 0.67 -12.86
CA TRP A 54 -11.78 1.36 -12.55
C TRP A 54 -10.66 1.02 -13.53
N ARG A 55 -10.56 -0.23 -13.98
CA ARG A 55 -9.59 -0.67 -15.01
C ARG A 55 -9.79 0.10 -16.31
N SER A 56 -11.03 0.21 -16.78
CA SER A 56 -11.41 1.00 -17.95
C SER A 56 -11.18 2.50 -17.73
N SER A 57 -11.55 3.02 -16.56
CA SER A 57 -11.39 4.44 -16.20
C SER A 57 -9.94 4.88 -16.21
N ILE A 58 -9.04 4.08 -15.63
CA ILE A 58 -7.60 4.33 -15.67
C ILE A 58 -7.09 4.28 -17.10
N SER A 59 -7.48 3.27 -17.88
CA SER A 59 -7.04 3.15 -19.27
C SER A 59 -7.40 4.39 -20.10
N LYS A 60 -8.66 4.83 -20.04
CA LYS A 60 -9.14 6.04 -20.72
C LYS A 60 -8.47 7.31 -20.20
N THR A 61 -8.17 7.38 -18.90
CA THR A 61 -7.45 8.53 -18.30
C THR A 61 -6.05 8.69 -18.89
N PHE A 62 -5.30 7.59 -19.01
CA PHE A 62 -3.98 7.60 -19.65
C PHE A 62 -4.04 7.85 -21.16
N GLU A 63 -5.19 7.64 -21.80
CA GLU A 63 -5.47 7.97 -23.20
C GLU A 63 -5.97 9.43 -23.38
N GLY A 64 -6.02 10.22 -22.31
CA GLY A 64 -6.46 11.63 -22.36
C GLY A 64 -7.98 11.83 -22.36
N MET A 65 -8.76 10.78 -22.08
CA MET A 65 -10.22 10.80 -22.03
C MET A 65 -10.75 10.41 -20.64
N PRO A 66 -10.41 11.16 -19.56
CA PRO A 66 -10.83 10.78 -18.22
C PRO A 66 -12.36 10.77 -18.09
N PRO A 67 -12.96 9.73 -17.46
CA PRO A 67 -14.36 9.80 -17.05
C PRO A 67 -14.59 10.91 -16.01
N ARG A 68 -15.85 11.25 -15.77
CA ARG A 68 -16.27 12.27 -14.78
C ARG A 68 -16.17 11.77 -13.33
N GLU A 69 -15.07 11.13 -12.99
CA GLU A 69 -14.72 10.70 -11.64
C GLU A 69 -13.62 11.62 -11.10
N PRO A 70 -13.75 12.20 -9.88
CA PRO A 70 -12.77 13.15 -9.35
C PRO A 70 -11.33 12.62 -9.34
N VAL A 71 -11.16 11.32 -9.06
CA VAL A 71 -9.85 10.65 -9.07
C VAL A 71 -9.25 10.62 -10.48
N ALA A 72 -10.06 10.28 -11.49
CA ALA A 72 -9.62 10.21 -12.88
C ALA A 72 -9.30 11.59 -13.45
N ILE A 73 -10.12 12.60 -13.13
CA ILE A 73 -9.89 14.00 -13.54
C ILE A 73 -8.57 14.52 -12.95
N LEU A 74 -8.34 14.32 -11.65
CA LEU A 74 -7.11 14.78 -10.99
C LEU A 74 -5.88 14.06 -11.55
N LEU A 75 -5.98 12.74 -11.78
CA LEU A 75 -4.90 11.98 -12.40
C LEU A 75 -4.61 12.48 -13.82
N SER A 76 -5.64 12.74 -14.63
CA SER A 76 -5.48 13.30 -15.98
C SER A 76 -4.77 14.65 -15.94
N ASN A 77 -5.17 15.56 -15.05
CA ASN A 77 -4.51 16.85 -14.87
C ASN A 77 -3.03 16.68 -14.49
N ALA A 78 -2.73 15.73 -13.60
CA ALA A 78 -1.37 15.44 -13.18
C ALA A 78 -0.52 14.87 -14.34
N LEU A 79 -1.09 13.98 -15.16
CA LEU A 79 -0.43 13.43 -16.35
C LEU A 79 -0.18 14.52 -17.41
N THR A 80 -1.15 15.40 -17.65
CA THR A 80 -0.98 16.54 -18.57
C THR A 80 0.10 17.50 -18.06
N SER A 81 0.08 17.85 -16.77
CA SER A 81 1.12 18.69 -16.16
C SER A 81 2.50 18.05 -16.27
N LEU A 82 2.59 16.73 -16.06
CA LEU A 82 3.83 15.97 -16.20
C LEU A 82 4.37 16.01 -17.62
N GLN A 83 3.51 15.76 -18.62
CA GLN A 83 3.84 15.83 -20.05
C GLN A 83 4.31 17.23 -20.47
N LEU A 84 3.66 18.29 -19.98
CA LEU A 84 4.05 19.68 -20.28
C LEU A 84 5.43 20.03 -19.72
N ARG A 85 5.78 19.49 -18.55
CA ARG A 85 7.11 19.70 -17.93
C ARG A 85 8.20 18.83 -18.54
N HIS A 86 7.83 17.66 -19.09
CA HIS A 86 8.75 16.66 -19.63
C HIS A 86 8.17 16.07 -20.92
N ALA A 87 8.44 16.72 -22.05
CA ALA A 87 7.82 16.38 -23.34
C ALA A 87 8.09 14.94 -23.82
N ASP A 88 9.22 14.34 -23.41
CA ASP A 88 9.61 12.98 -23.82
C ASP A 88 9.22 11.89 -22.80
N ILE A 89 8.48 12.25 -21.74
CA ILE A 89 8.14 11.29 -20.69
C ILE A 89 7.15 10.24 -21.19
N ARG A 90 7.42 8.97 -20.90
CA ARG A 90 6.53 7.85 -21.22
C ARG A 90 5.75 7.46 -19.96
N THR A 91 4.42 7.53 -20.05
CA THR A 91 3.51 7.23 -18.93
C THR A 91 2.92 5.81 -18.99
N GLY A 92 3.30 5.00 -19.99
CA GLY A 92 2.78 3.63 -20.18
C GLY A 92 3.05 2.70 -19.00
N MET A 93 4.23 2.79 -18.37
CA MET A 93 4.54 2.00 -17.17
C MET A 93 3.71 2.42 -15.96
N MET A 94 3.41 3.71 -15.81
CA MET A 94 2.51 4.20 -14.77
C MET A 94 1.10 3.61 -14.93
N LYS A 95 0.60 3.50 -16.17
CA LYS A 95 -0.65 2.79 -16.47
C LYS A 95 -0.55 1.32 -16.05
N ALA A 96 0.51 0.62 -16.46
CA ALA A 96 0.71 -0.80 -16.14
C ALA A 96 0.71 -1.05 -14.62
N TRP A 97 1.43 -0.25 -13.83
CA TRP A 97 1.43 -0.35 -12.37
C TRP A 97 0.06 -0.06 -11.76
N CYS A 98 -0.70 0.92 -12.26
CA CYS A 98 -2.08 1.14 -11.83
C CYS A 98 -2.96 -0.11 -12.05
N ILE A 99 -2.80 -0.77 -13.20
CA ILE A 99 -3.54 -2.00 -13.51
C ILE A 99 -3.09 -3.16 -12.60
N LYS A 100 -1.79 -3.30 -12.30
CA LYS A 100 -1.29 -4.28 -11.32
C LYS A 100 -1.95 -4.10 -9.95
N ILE A 101 -2.10 -2.85 -9.47
CA ILE A 101 -2.81 -2.55 -8.21
C ILE A 101 -4.26 -3.03 -8.24
N ILE A 102 -5.00 -2.75 -9.32
CA ILE A 102 -6.40 -3.17 -9.48
C ILE A 102 -6.49 -4.69 -9.46
N ASN A 103 -5.66 -5.38 -10.24
CA ASN A 103 -5.66 -6.84 -10.33
C ASN A 103 -5.32 -7.51 -8.99
N ALA A 104 -4.33 -6.97 -8.25
CA ALA A 104 -3.98 -7.49 -6.94
C ALA A 104 -5.11 -7.32 -5.91
N ARG A 105 -5.82 -6.18 -5.93
CA ARG A 105 -6.97 -5.94 -5.05
C ARG A 105 -8.17 -6.79 -5.42
N GLU A 106 -8.46 -6.97 -6.70
CA GLU A 106 -9.53 -7.85 -7.18
C GLU A 106 -9.29 -9.31 -6.77
N LYS A 107 -8.04 -9.81 -6.89
CA LYS A 107 -7.67 -11.18 -6.50
C LYS A 107 -7.97 -11.51 -5.03
N TYR A 108 -7.87 -10.52 -4.13
CA TYR A 108 -8.10 -10.68 -2.69
C TYR A 108 -9.38 -9.99 -2.20
N MET A 109 -10.27 -9.60 -3.12
CA MET A 109 -11.52 -8.88 -2.78
C MET A 109 -12.49 -9.72 -1.93
N ASP A 110 -12.36 -11.04 -1.97
CA ASP A 110 -13.15 -12.00 -1.19
C ASP A 110 -12.54 -12.34 0.19
N ASN A 111 -11.52 -11.58 0.61
CA ASN A 111 -10.78 -11.80 1.85
C ASN A 111 -10.18 -13.21 1.99
N ARG A 112 -9.91 -13.90 0.87
CA ARG A 112 -9.19 -15.17 0.91
C ARG A 112 -7.85 -15.01 1.65
N PRO A 113 -7.42 -16.01 2.45
CA PRO A 113 -6.15 -15.94 3.16
C PRO A 113 -4.96 -15.96 2.18
N TYR A 114 -3.81 -15.46 2.64
CA TYR A 114 -2.56 -15.55 1.90
C TYR A 114 -1.98 -16.96 2.06
N THR A 115 -1.56 -17.58 0.97
CA THR A 115 -1.06 -18.97 1.01
C THR A 115 0.29 -19.10 1.72
N SER A 116 1.08 -18.03 1.73
CA SER A 116 2.39 -17.97 2.37
C SER A 116 2.78 -16.53 2.70
N MET A 117 3.86 -16.34 3.48
CA MET A 117 4.46 -15.02 3.70
C MET A 117 4.85 -14.36 2.36
N GLU A 118 5.42 -15.13 1.43
CA GLU A 118 5.77 -14.67 0.09
C GLU A 118 4.56 -14.19 -0.72
N ALA A 119 3.41 -14.86 -0.59
CA ALA A 119 2.17 -14.41 -1.24
C ALA A 119 1.68 -13.07 -0.68
N LEU A 120 1.85 -12.83 0.64
CA LEU A 120 1.56 -11.55 1.28
C LEU A 120 2.54 -10.45 0.82
N GLU A 121 3.83 -10.76 0.69
CA GLU A 121 4.81 -9.84 0.13
C GLU A 121 4.51 -9.47 -1.32
N THR A 122 4.14 -10.46 -2.14
CA THR A 122 3.73 -10.27 -3.53
C THR A 122 2.50 -9.37 -3.63
N TYR A 123 1.54 -9.53 -2.72
CA TYR A 123 0.39 -8.65 -2.62
C TYR A 123 0.79 -7.22 -2.23
N ALA A 124 1.67 -7.08 -1.24
CA ALA A 124 2.15 -5.78 -0.76
C ALA A 124 2.95 -5.05 -1.85
N GLU A 125 3.77 -5.76 -2.61
CA GLU A 125 4.49 -5.28 -3.79
C GLU A 125 3.54 -4.75 -4.86
N ASN A 126 2.60 -5.60 -5.27
CA ASN A 126 1.68 -5.26 -6.35
C ASN A 126 0.66 -4.18 -5.98
N THR A 127 0.57 -3.79 -4.71
CA THR A 127 -0.32 -2.72 -4.23
C THR A 127 0.45 -1.48 -3.78
N TYR A 128 1.22 -1.57 -2.69
CA TYR A 128 1.84 -0.42 -2.05
C TYR A 128 3.17 -0.03 -2.68
N SER A 129 4.00 -0.96 -3.15
CA SER A 129 5.24 -0.62 -3.89
C SER A 129 4.92 0.02 -5.23
N ASN A 130 3.97 -0.54 -5.99
CA ASN A 130 3.49 0.08 -7.23
C ASN A 130 3.00 1.53 -7.03
N LEU A 131 2.34 1.86 -5.90
CA LEU A 131 1.99 3.26 -5.60
C LEU A 131 3.22 4.17 -5.46
N LEU A 132 4.30 3.66 -4.89
CA LEU A 132 5.56 4.40 -4.76
C LEU A 132 6.26 4.54 -6.11
N TYR A 133 6.31 3.49 -6.93
CA TYR A 133 6.88 3.54 -8.29
C TYR A 133 6.17 4.57 -9.17
N ILE A 134 4.84 4.58 -9.17
CA ILE A 134 4.07 5.57 -9.94
C ILE A 134 4.34 6.99 -9.41
N THR A 135 4.52 7.16 -8.10
CA THR A 135 4.86 8.46 -7.51
C THR A 135 6.26 8.91 -7.93
N LEU A 136 7.25 8.01 -7.96
CA LEU A 136 8.62 8.28 -8.44
C LEU A 136 8.63 8.63 -9.93
N ALA A 137 7.88 7.91 -10.75
CA ALA A 137 7.72 8.21 -12.17
C ALA A 137 7.04 9.57 -12.42
N ALA A 138 6.14 10.01 -11.53
CA ALA A 138 5.57 11.35 -11.56
C ALA A 138 6.55 12.45 -11.08
N LEU A 139 7.68 12.08 -10.48
CA LEU A 139 8.80 12.95 -10.05
C LEU A 139 9.99 12.92 -11.04
N PRO A 140 9.75 12.44 -12.27
CA PRO A 140 10.72 11.83 -13.19
C PRO A 140 12.04 11.36 -12.56
N VAL A 141 11.92 10.45 -11.58
CA VAL A 141 13.06 9.73 -11.02
C VAL A 141 13.08 8.35 -11.67
N HIS A 142 14.20 8.02 -12.33
CA HIS A 142 14.36 6.79 -13.11
C HIS A 142 15.62 6.08 -12.64
N SER A 143 15.52 5.39 -11.50
CA SER A 143 16.67 4.85 -10.80
C SER A 143 16.32 3.51 -10.18
N LEU A 144 17.04 2.47 -10.59
CA LEU A 144 16.84 1.11 -10.08
C LEU A 144 17.03 1.05 -8.56
N ILE A 145 18.03 1.76 -8.04
CA ILE A 145 18.32 1.81 -6.60
C ILE A 145 17.14 2.45 -5.83
N VAL A 146 16.62 3.58 -6.34
CA VAL A 146 15.48 4.27 -5.73
C VAL A 146 14.22 3.42 -5.78
N ASP A 147 14.00 2.71 -6.89
CA ASP A 147 12.91 1.75 -7.03
C ASP A 147 13.05 0.61 -6.02
N HIS A 148 14.24 0.00 -5.84
CA HIS A 148 14.40 -1.06 -4.85
C HIS A 148 14.18 -0.58 -3.40
N ILE A 149 14.63 0.63 -3.06
CA ILE A 149 14.34 1.23 -1.74
C ILE A 149 12.82 1.42 -1.59
N ALA A 150 12.14 1.92 -2.64
CA ALA A 150 10.70 2.06 -2.66
C ALA A 150 9.97 0.71 -2.56
N SER A 151 10.49 -0.36 -3.19
CA SER A 151 9.97 -1.73 -3.13
C SER A 151 9.85 -2.20 -1.70
N HIS A 152 10.95 -2.19 -0.96
CA HIS A 152 10.95 -2.64 0.43
C HIS A 152 10.06 -1.77 1.33
N ILE A 153 10.06 -0.44 1.15
CA ILE A 153 9.15 0.45 1.90
C ILE A 153 7.68 0.15 1.57
N GLY A 154 7.39 -0.13 0.30
CA GLY A 154 6.07 -0.50 -0.20
C GLY A 154 5.60 -1.82 0.42
N LYS A 155 6.42 -2.88 0.32
CA LYS A 155 6.17 -4.18 0.94
C LYS A 155 5.92 -4.05 2.45
N ALA A 156 6.80 -3.37 3.19
CA ALA A 156 6.63 -3.12 4.62
C ALA A 156 5.31 -2.40 4.93
N THR A 157 4.97 -1.37 4.14
CA THR A 157 3.74 -0.60 4.32
C THR A 157 2.50 -1.44 4.02
N GLY A 158 2.55 -2.29 2.99
CA GLY A 158 1.45 -3.19 2.65
C GLY A 158 1.21 -4.26 3.69
N ILE A 159 2.27 -4.95 4.14
CA ILE A 159 2.19 -5.95 5.21
C ILE A 159 1.61 -5.32 6.49
N ALA A 160 2.13 -4.17 6.91
CA ALA A 160 1.61 -3.47 8.08
C ALA A 160 0.14 -3.02 7.90
N THR A 161 -0.29 -2.73 6.67
CA THR A 161 -1.69 -2.36 6.41
C THR A 161 -2.63 -3.57 6.45
N VAL A 162 -2.18 -4.73 5.98
CA VAL A 162 -2.90 -6.01 6.14
C VAL A 162 -3.10 -6.31 7.63
N LEU A 163 -2.05 -6.20 8.44
CA LEU A 163 -2.16 -6.37 9.90
C LEU A 163 -3.13 -5.36 10.53
N ARG A 164 -3.06 -4.08 10.16
CA ARG A 164 -4.03 -3.05 10.64
C ARG A 164 -5.47 -3.37 10.28
N GLY A 165 -5.70 -4.03 9.14
CA GLY A 165 -7.02 -4.40 8.66
C GLY A 165 -7.61 -5.64 9.36
N LEU A 166 -6.76 -6.52 9.89
CA LEU A 166 -7.17 -7.81 10.46
C LEU A 166 -8.30 -7.67 11.49
N PRO A 167 -8.25 -6.79 12.50
CA PRO A 167 -9.35 -6.68 13.46
C PRO A 167 -10.69 -6.28 12.85
N LEU A 168 -10.67 -5.49 11.77
CA LEU A 168 -11.86 -4.99 11.10
C LEU A 168 -12.48 -6.03 10.16
N ILE A 169 -11.64 -6.91 9.60
CA ILE A 169 -12.06 -7.96 8.68
C ILE A 169 -12.50 -9.22 9.46
N ALA A 170 -11.81 -9.56 10.54
CA ALA A 170 -12.18 -10.67 11.41
C ALA A 170 -13.45 -10.37 12.23
N PHE A 171 -13.68 -9.10 12.59
CA PHE A 171 -14.85 -8.66 13.35
C PHE A 171 -15.45 -7.37 12.76
N PRO A 172 -16.15 -7.47 11.62
CA PRO A 172 -16.78 -6.32 11.01
C PRO A 172 -17.85 -5.73 11.95
N SER A 173 -17.86 -4.41 12.11
CA SER A 173 -18.93 -3.74 12.85
C SER A 173 -20.25 -4.00 12.13
N GLN A 174 -21.28 -4.48 12.83
CA GLN A 174 -22.62 -4.63 12.26
C GLN A 174 -23.04 -3.32 11.57
N SER A 175 -23.18 -3.37 10.25
CA SER A 175 -23.59 -2.22 9.46
C SER A 175 -25.05 -1.90 9.80
N ASN A 176 -25.29 -0.69 10.31
CA ASN A 176 -26.62 -0.09 10.31
C ASN A 176 -27.03 0.19 8.85
N HIS A 177 -27.41 -0.83 8.10
CA HIS A 177 -27.99 -0.65 6.78
C HIS A 177 -29.40 -0.06 6.93
N HIS A 178 -29.62 1.09 6.28
CA HIS A 178 -30.95 1.66 6.11
C HIS A 178 -31.92 0.62 5.52
N ILE A 179 -33.12 0.61 6.11
CA ILE A 179 -34.17 -0.41 6.12
C ILE A 179 -34.76 -0.81 4.74
N ASN A 180 -34.36 -0.20 3.63
CA ASN A 180 -35.14 -0.29 2.39
C ASN A 180 -34.81 -1.49 1.47
N ASN A 181 -33.68 -2.18 1.68
CA ASN A 181 -33.33 -3.39 0.88
C ASN A 181 -33.35 -4.70 1.67
N ALA A 182 -33.60 -4.67 2.97
CA ALA A 182 -33.63 -5.87 3.81
C ALA A 182 -34.82 -6.81 3.45
N ALA A 183 -35.93 -6.24 2.98
CA ALA A 183 -37.12 -7.01 2.64
C ALA A 183 -36.94 -7.94 1.42
N PHE A 184 -36.05 -7.61 0.48
CA PHE A 184 -35.82 -8.45 -0.71
C PHE A 184 -34.78 -9.55 -0.47
N SER A 185 -33.85 -9.36 0.49
CA SER A 185 -32.87 -10.38 0.86
C SER A 185 -33.46 -11.42 1.81
N ALA A 186 -34.44 -11.03 2.65
CA ALA A 186 -35.08 -11.92 3.61
C ALA A 186 -36.00 -12.99 2.95
N SER A 187 -36.54 -12.71 1.76
CA SER A 187 -37.40 -13.66 1.03
C SER A 187 -36.63 -14.81 0.35
N MET A 188 -35.29 -14.74 0.30
CA MET A 188 -34.42 -15.75 -0.32
C MET A 188 -33.56 -16.52 0.69
N GLY A 189 -33.79 -16.36 2.00
CA GLY A 189 -33.12 -17.15 3.04
C GLY A 189 -31.60 -17.00 3.14
N GLY A 190 -31.01 -16.02 2.46
CA GLY A 190 -29.56 -15.76 2.48
C GLY A 190 -29.21 -14.71 3.54
N LYS A 191 -28.24 -15.03 4.41
CA LYS A 191 -27.47 -13.99 5.11
C LYS A 191 -26.86 -13.06 4.05
N PRO A 192 -26.83 -11.73 4.25
CA PRO A 192 -26.15 -10.84 3.32
C PRO A 192 -24.64 -11.16 3.32
N ASP A 193 -24.20 -11.91 2.31
CA ASP A 193 -22.82 -12.39 2.06
C ASP A 193 -21.93 -11.25 1.54
N GLY A 194 -21.88 -10.13 2.28
CA GLY A 194 -21.22 -8.91 1.82
C GLY A 194 -19.80 -8.68 2.32
N SER A 195 -19.40 -9.33 3.40
CA SER A 195 -18.02 -9.37 3.87
C SER A 195 -17.87 -10.63 4.69
N ARG A 196 -17.23 -11.66 4.14
CA ARG A 196 -16.90 -12.84 4.94
C ARG A 196 -15.89 -12.42 5.99
N GLU A 197 -16.25 -12.65 7.24
CA GLU A 197 -15.32 -12.66 8.36
C GLU A 197 -14.14 -13.55 7.97
N ALA A 198 -12.92 -13.03 8.07
CA ALA A 198 -11.74 -13.75 7.65
C ALA A 198 -10.52 -13.37 8.49
N VAL A 199 -9.69 -14.36 8.82
CA VAL A 199 -8.36 -14.14 9.37
C VAL A 199 -7.34 -14.10 8.23
N ILE A 200 -6.94 -12.89 7.84
CA ILE A 200 -6.08 -12.61 6.67
C ILE A 200 -4.57 -12.70 6.96
N LEU A 201 -4.16 -13.65 7.80
CA LEU A 201 -2.74 -13.95 8.03
C LEU A 201 -2.24 -15.01 7.02
N PRO A 202 -0.92 -15.08 6.75
CA PRO A 202 -0.36 -16.16 5.94
C PRO A 202 -0.60 -17.54 6.55
N LEU A 203 -1.06 -18.49 5.74
CA LEU A 203 -1.41 -19.84 6.20
C LEU A 203 -0.22 -20.63 6.76
N ASP A 204 0.97 -20.44 6.20
CA ASP A 204 2.22 -21.02 6.70
C ASP A 204 2.57 -20.49 8.10
N VAL A 205 2.45 -19.18 8.31
CA VAL A 205 2.68 -18.53 9.61
C VAL A 205 1.64 -18.98 10.64
N MET A 206 0.37 -19.08 10.25
CA MET A 206 -0.68 -19.57 11.13
C MET A 206 -0.40 -21.01 11.57
N ALA A 207 0.02 -21.87 10.63
CA ALA A 207 0.35 -23.26 10.92
C ALA A 207 1.57 -23.37 11.87
N GLU A 208 2.63 -22.60 11.63
CA GLU A 208 3.82 -22.59 12.48
C GLU A 208 3.53 -22.10 13.90
N ALA A 209 2.70 -21.06 14.03
CA ALA A 209 2.27 -20.54 15.33
C ALA A 209 1.20 -21.40 16.04
N GLY A 210 0.69 -22.45 15.38
CA GLY A 210 -0.43 -23.25 15.90
C GLY A 210 -1.76 -22.49 15.98
N LEU A 211 -1.90 -21.37 15.26
CA LEU A 211 -3.08 -20.54 15.25
C LEU A 211 -4.19 -21.16 14.38
N LYS A 212 -5.36 -21.34 14.99
CA LYS A 212 -6.58 -21.74 14.27
C LYS A 212 -7.52 -20.55 14.15
N GLU A 213 -8.12 -20.40 12.99
CA GLU A 213 -9.06 -19.31 12.72
C GLU A 213 -10.26 -19.32 13.70
N GLU A 214 -10.81 -20.49 14.02
CA GLU A 214 -11.90 -20.62 15.01
C GLU A 214 -11.52 -20.05 16.39
N GLU A 215 -10.26 -20.23 16.82
CA GLU A 215 -9.78 -19.71 18.10
C GLU A 215 -9.73 -18.18 18.11
N VAL A 216 -9.45 -17.56 16.97
CA VAL A 216 -9.52 -16.09 16.81
C VAL A 216 -10.95 -15.62 17.03
N TYR A 217 -11.95 -16.25 16.40
CA TYR A 217 -13.35 -15.87 16.58
C TYR A 217 -13.87 -16.09 18.01
N ARG A 218 -13.37 -17.14 18.68
CA ARG A 218 -13.80 -17.50 20.03
C ARG A 218 -13.16 -16.66 21.13
N HIS A 219 -11.86 -16.38 21.00
CA HIS A 219 -11.06 -15.80 22.08
C HIS A 219 -10.52 -14.39 21.75
N GLY A 220 -10.72 -13.91 20.51
CA GLY A 220 -10.27 -12.59 20.06
C GLY A 220 -8.76 -12.43 20.23
N SER A 221 -8.34 -11.40 20.96
CA SER A 221 -6.94 -11.12 21.29
C SER A 221 -6.23 -12.23 22.07
N ASN A 222 -6.99 -13.08 22.77
CA ASN A 222 -6.45 -14.16 23.59
C ASN A 222 -6.34 -15.50 22.84
N ALA A 223 -6.58 -15.51 21.53
CA ALA A 223 -6.46 -16.71 20.73
C ALA A 223 -5.03 -17.28 20.78
N PRO A 224 -4.84 -18.56 21.16
CA PRO A 224 -3.52 -19.19 21.20
C PRO A 224 -2.82 -19.11 19.84
N GLY A 225 -1.54 -18.72 19.83
CA GLY A 225 -0.73 -18.56 18.62
C GLY A 225 -0.95 -17.25 17.84
N LEU A 226 -1.94 -16.42 18.21
CA LEU A 226 -2.23 -15.20 17.45
C LEU A 226 -1.10 -14.18 17.55
N LYS A 227 -0.63 -13.92 18.77
CA LYS A 227 0.47 -12.95 19.00
C LYS A 227 1.74 -13.39 18.29
N ASP A 228 2.06 -14.68 18.31
CA ASP A 228 3.22 -15.25 17.62
C ASP A 228 3.09 -15.11 16.10
N ALA A 229 1.91 -15.40 15.54
CA ALA A 229 1.66 -15.19 14.11
C ALA A 229 1.77 -13.71 13.70
N VAL A 230 1.19 -12.80 14.51
CA VAL A 230 1.28 -11.35 14.29
C VAL A 230 2.72 -10.87 14.42
N PHE A 231 3.48 -11.38 15.40
CA PHE A 231 4.90 -11.12 15.59
C PHE A 231 5.71 -11.50 14.35
N THR A 232 5.51 -12.70 13.80
CA THR A 232 6.22 -13.17 12.60
C THR A 232 5.94 -12.27 11.39
N VAL A 233 4.67 -11.92 11.15
CA VAL A 233 4.30 -11.02 10.04
C VAL A 233 4.82 -9.58 10.25
N ALA A 234 4.76 -9.07 11.48
CA ALA A 234 5.27 -7.74 11.82
C ALA A 234 6.79 -7.67 11.69
N THR A 235 7.50 -8.73 12.08
CA THR A 235 8.95 -8.88 11.92
C THR A 235 9.32 -8.78 10.45
N ARG A 236 8.60 -9.50 9.58
CA ARG A 236 8.86 -9.44 8.14
C ARG A 236 8.70 -8.03 7.55
N ALA A 237 7.69 -7.28 8.01
CA ALA A 237 7.52 -5.87 7.63
C ALA A 237 8.68 -5.00 8.11
N ASN A 238 9.16 -5.23 9.33
CA ASN A 238 10.29 -4.51 9.90
C ASN A 238 11.62 -4.85 9.18
N ASP A 239 11.83 -6.10 8.78
CA ASP A 239 13.01 -6.52 8.02
C ASP A 239 13.11 -5.76 6.70
N HIS A 240 12.00 -5.60 5.98
CA HIS A 240 11.97 -4.76 4.79
C HIS A 240 12.33 -3.29 5.08
N LEU A 241 11.91 -2.72 6.21
CA LEU A 241 12.35 -1.38 6.60
C LEU A 241 13.86 -1.35 6.88
N ILE A 242 14.41 -2.35 7.56
CA ILE A 242 15.85 -2.45 7.83
C ILE A 242 16.62 -2.52 6.51
N THR A 243 16.21 -3.40 5.58
CA THR A 243 16.82 -3.52 4.24
C THR A 243 16.75 -2.19 3.49
N ALA A 244 15.58 -1.53 3.43
CA ALA A 244 15.45 -0.23 2.77
C ALA A 244 16.39 0.84 3.36
N LYS A 245 16.55 0.85 4.68
CA LYS A 245 17.44 1.77 5.39
C LYS A 245 18.91 1.49 5.10
N GLU A 246 19.30 0.22 5.09
CA GLU A 246 20.66 -0.19 4.74
C GLU A 246 21.00 0.15 3.29
N MET A 247 20.08 -0.15 2.36
CA MET A 247 20.23 0.18 0.95
C MET A 247 20.39 1.68 0.71
N PHE A 248 19.55 2.49 1.36
CA PHE A 248 19.66 3.94 1.32
C PHE A 248 20.99 4.45 1.87
N HIS A 249 21.47 3.88 2.97
CA HIS A 249 22.75 4.26 3.56
C HIS A 249 23.93 3.94 2.64
N ARG A 250 23.97 2.71 2.10
CA ARG A 250 25.00 2.28 1.15
C ARG A 250 24.98 3.12 -0.13
N ALA A 251 23.80 3.39 -0.68
CA ALA A 251 23.64 4.21 -1.87
C ALA A 251 24.13 5.65 -1.65
N LYS A 252 23.88 6.25 -0.47
CA LYS A 252 24.45 7.55 -0.09
C LYS A 252 25.97 7.56 0.03
N LEU A 253 26.57 6.42 0.33
CA LEU A 253 28.03 6.27 0.39
C LEU A 253 28.64 5.92 -0.98
N GLY A 254 27.83 5.86 -2.06
CA GLY A 254 28.29 5.43 -3.38
C GLY A 254 28.70 3.96 -3.44
N GLN A 255 28.26 3.14 -2.49
CA GLN A 255 28.59 1.72 -2.41
C GLN A 255 27.60 0.90 -3.25
N ASN A 256 28.05 -0.27 -3.73
CA ASN A 256 27.13 -1.22 -4.36
C ASN A 256 26.09 -1.67 -3.33
N VAL A 257 24.83 -1.56 -3.73
CA VAL A 257 23.69 -1.81 -2.85
C VAL A 257 23.42 -3.31 -2.70
N GLY A 258 23.91 -4.17 -3.60
CA GLY A 258 23.99 -5.62 -3.40
C GLY A 258 22.69 -6.38 -3.68
N HIS A 259 21.72 -5.79 -4.37
CA HIS A 259 20.40 -6.38 -4.63
C HIS A 259 19.96 -6.23 -6.10
N GLU A 260 20.91 -6.22 -7.04
CA GLU A 260 20.64 -6.09 -8.49
C GLU A 260 19.75 -7.22 -9.03
N TYR A 261 19.73 -8.39 -8.36
CA TYR A 261 19.05 -9.60 -8.82
C TYR A 261 17.64 -9.81 -8.25
N GLU A 262 17.25 -9.13 -7.17
CA GLU A 262 15.94 -9.39 -6.52
C GLU A 262 14.74 -8.96 -7.39
N HIS A 263 14.96 -8.04 -8.33
CA HIS A 263 13.91 -7.51 -9.21
C HIS A 263 14.29 -7.54 -10.69
N ALA A 264 15.38 -8.23 -11.07
CA ALA A 264 15.85 -8.31 -12.47
C ALA A 264 14.82 -8.94 -13.43
N HIS A 265 13.82 -9.64 -12.91
CA HIS A 265 12.74 -10.27 -13.66
C HIS A 265 11.41 -9.52 -13.58
N GLU A 266 11.35 -8.40 -12.84
CA GLU A 266 10.11 -7.63 -12.68
C GLU A 266 9.91 -6.63 -13.83
N GLU A 267 8.81 -6.82 -14.57
CA GLU A 267 8.43 -5.93 -15.68
C GLU A 267 8.28 -4.48 -15.21
N GLY A 268 9.14 -3.60 -15.74
CA GLY A 268 9.03 -2.15 -15.58
C GLY A 268 10.23 -1.42 -15.02
N HIS A 269 11.22 -2.16 -14.52
CA HIS A 269 12.41 -1.59 -13.86
C HIS A 269 13.67 -1.61 -14.76
N ASN A 270 13.47 -1.75 -16.07
CA ASN A 270 14.54 -1.71 -17.07
C ASN A 270 14.85 -0.26 -17.47
N TYR A 271 15.80 0.34 -16.78
CA TYR A 271 16.36 1.65 -17.14
C TYR A 271 17.61 1.45 -18.02
N PRO A 272 17.85 2.32 -19.02
CA PRO A 272 19.14 2.29 -19.73
C PRO A 272 20.27 2.48 -18.72
N GLU A 273 21.36 1.71 -18.84
CA GLU A 273 22.58 1.90 -18.05
C GLU A 273 23.05 3.36 -18.20
N GLN A 274 22.73 4.20 -17.22
CA GLN A 274 23.32 5.53 -17.11
C GLN A 274 24.65 5.40 -16.38
N ASP A 275 25.63 6.22 -16.75
CA ASP A 275 26.91 6.33 -16.04
C ASP A 275 26.64 6.44 -14.53
N SER A 276 26.96 5.37 -13.80
CA SER A 276 26.69 5.17 -12.39
C SER A 276 27.68 5.95 -11.52
N SER A 277 27.84 7.24 -11.82
CA SER A 277 28.60 8.13 -10.94
C SER A 277 27.88 8.25 -9.59
N SER A 278 28.60 8.18 -8.48
CA SER A 278 28.02 8.32 -7.13
C SER A 278 27.14 9.59 -6.99
N SER A 279 27.51 10.67 -7.68
CA SER A 279 26.79 11.95 -7.67
C SER A 279 25.42 11.92 -8.37
N THR A 280 25.17 11.01 -9.32
CA THR A 280 23.86 10.89 -9.99
C THR A 280 22.87 10.16 -9.08
N VAL A 281 23.27 9.07 -8.44
CA VAL A 281 22.43 8.28 -7.52
C VAL A 281 22.01 9.10 -6.28
N GLU A 282 22.94 9.85 -5.68
CA GLU A 282 22.62 10.69 -4.53
C GLU A 282 21.55 11.74 -4.87
N ASN A 283 21.66 12.39 -6.03
CA ASN A 283 20.68 13.39 -6.49
C ASN A 283 19.30 12.75 -6.73
N GLU A 284 19.25 11.56 -7.32
CA GLU A 284 18.00 10.82 -7.52
C GLU A 284 17.32 10.45 -6.20
N ILE A 285 18.11 10.01 -5.22
CA ILE A 285 17.64 9.75 -3.85
C ILE A 285 17.10 11.04 -3.21
N GLU A 286 17.79 12.16 -3.36
CA GLU A 286 17.34 13.43 -2.78
C GLU A 286 16.01 13.91 -3.37
N ARG A 287 15.85 13.77 -4.69
CA ARG A 287 14.61 14.07 -5.44
C ARG A 287 13.48 13.12 -5.05
N GLY A 288 13.78 11.83 -4.89
CA GLY A 288 12.83 10.78 -4.53
C GLY A 288 12.48 10.70 -3.04
N PHE A 289 13.25 11.35 -2.15
CA PHE A 289 13.17 11.14 -0.70
C PHE A 289 11.75 11.29 -0.11
N GLY A 290 10.97 12.24 -0.62
CA GLY A 290 9.58 12.45 -0.19
C GLY A 290 8.68 11.22 -0.37
N VAL A 291 8.99 10.36 -1.34
CA VAL A 291 8.26 9.12 -1.62
C VAL A 291 8.53 8.04 -0.59
N PHE A 292 9.69 8.07 0.08
CA PHE A 292 10.08 7.11 1.12
C PHE A 292 9.42 7.38 2.49
N MET A 293 8.77 8.53 2.65
CA MET A 293 8.17 8.95 3.92
C MET A 293 7.13 8.01 4.55
N PRO A 294 6.38 7.16 3.81
CA PRO A 294 5.53 6.14 4.41
C PRO A 294 6.29 5.21 5.36
N ALA A 295 7.59 5.01 5.17
CA ALA A 295 8.42 4.21 6.06
C ALA A 295 8.40 4.70 7.51
N ILE A 296 8.33 6.03 7.73
CA ILE A 296 8.21 6.61 9.08
C ILE A 296 6.89 6.20 9.74
N ALA A 297 5.78 6.30 9.01
CA ALA A 297 4.46 5.94 9.52
C ALA A 297 4.36 4.43 9.81
N THR A 298 4.93 3.62 8.92
CA THR A 298 5.00 2.17 9.07
C THR A 298 5.82 1.78 10.29
N LYS A 299 7.04 2.32 10.47
CA LYS A 299 7.86 2.07 11.65
C LYS A 299 7.18 2.49 12.95
N LEU A 300 6.60 3.70 12.99
CA LEU A 300 5.91 4.20 14.19
C LEU A 300 4.77 3.28 14.63
N TRP A 301 4.05 2.70 13.67
CA TRP A 301 2.99 1.75 13.96
C TRP A 301 3.51 0.38 14.40
N LEU A 302 4.58 -0.14 13.77
CA LEU A 302 5.23 -1.39 14.20
C LEU A 302 5.81 -1.26 15.62
N GLU A 303 6.51 -0.16 15.93
CA GLU A 303 6.98 0.16 17.30
C GLU A 303 5.83 0.20 18.32
N LYS A 304 4.63 0.61 17.89
CA LYS A 304 3.45 0.66 18.74
C LYS A 304 2.84 -0.74 18.95
N LEU A 305 2.83 -1.57 17.90
CA LEU A 305 2.39 -2.96 17.97
C LEU A 305 3.31 -3.78 18.90
N GLU A 306 4.62 -3.62 18.77
CA GLU A 306 5.61 -4.24 19.66
C GLU A 306 5.39 -3.85 21.12
N LYS A 307 5.20 -2.56 21.42
CA LYS A 307 4.90 -2.07 22.78
C LYS A 307 3.60 -2.59 23.38
N LEU A 308 2.70 -3.09 22.54
CA LEU A 308 1.43 -3.69 22.94
C LEU A 308 1.51 -5.22 22.89
N ASP A 309 2.72 -5.78 22.91
CA ASP A 309 2.97 -7.21 22.94
C ASP A 309 2.22 -7.93 21.80
N PHE A 310 2.28 -7.33 20.61
CA PHE A 310 1.68 -7.82 19.37
C PHE A 310 0.17 -8.10 19.45
N ASP A 311 -0.53 -7.52 20.44
CA ASP A 311 -1.99 -7.53 20.50
C ASP A 311 -2.57 -6.64 19.40
N ILE A 312 -2.90 -7.26 18.27
CA ILE A 312 -3.43 -6.57 17.09
C ILE A 312 -4.83 -5.97 17.33
N PHE A 313 -5.55 -6.41 18.37
CA PHE A 313 -6.89 -5.93 18.67
C PHE A 313 -6.91 -4.69 19.58
N ASP A 314 -5.78 -4.35 20.21
CA ASP A 314 -5.70 -3.23 21.17
C ASP A 314 -6.19 -1.92 20.50
N PRO A 315 -7.20 -1.24 21.08
CA PRO A 315 -7.81 -0.05 20.49
C PRO A 315 -6.82 1.11 20.33
N LYS A 316 -5.72 1.15 21.09
CA LYS A 316 -4.66 2.14 20.94
C LYS A 316 -4.06 2.06 19.54
N LEU A 317 -3.97 0.91 18.88
CA LEU A 317 -3.41 0.81 17.53
C LEU A 317 -4.18 1.62 16.48
N ARG A 318 -5.45 1.93 16.73
CA ARG A 318 -6.32 2.70 15.82
C ARG A 318 -6.17 4.21 16.00
N THR A 319 -5.47 4.66 17.04
CA THR A 319 -5.25 6.09 17.28
C THR A 319 -4.11 6.64 16.43
N ARG A 320 -4.28 7.89 15.98
CA ARG A 320 -3.26 8.61 15.21
C ARG A 320 -1.99 8.78 16.04
N ASP A 321 -0.84 8.56 15.42
CA ASP A 321 0.44 8.84 16.06
C ASP A 321 0.78 10.32 15.93
N TRP A 322 0.78 11.03 17.06
CA TRP A 322 1.10 12.47 17.12
C TRP A 322 2.54 12.78 16.72
N ARG A 323 3.46 11.79 16.80
CA ARG A 323 4.87 11.97 16.45
C ARG A 323 5.11 12.02 14.95
N LEU A 324 4.15 11.56 14.14
CA LEU A 324 4.32 11.43 12.69
C LEU A 324 4.75 12.75 12.03
N PRO A 325 4.05 13.90 12.18
CA PRO A 325 4.45 15.15 11.51
C PRO A 325 5.88 15.58 11.86
N TRP A 326 6.24 15.53 13.14
CA TRP A 326 7.56 15.96 13.62
C TRP A 326 8.68 15.02 13.20
N LYS A 327 8.51 13.69 13.39
CA LYS A 327 9.50 12.70 12.93
C LYS A 327 9.67 12.77 11.41
N SER A 328 8.58 12.96 10.67
CA SER A 328 8.64 13.09 9.21
C SER A 328 9.37 14.37 8.78
N PHE A 329 9.10 15.51 9.42
CA PHE A 329 9.83 16.74 9.15
C PHE A 329 11.33 16.57 9.41
N TRP A 330 11.70 16.02 10.57
CA TRP A 330 13.09 15.80 10.92
C TRP A 330 13.82 14.85 9.97
N ALA A 331 13.18 13.73 9.61
CA ALA A 331 13.70 12.77 8.64
C ALA A 331 13.91 13.40 7.25
N TYR A 332 12.94 14.21 6.79
CA TYR A 332 13.01 14.91 5.51
C TYR A 332 14.11 15.98 5.48
N SER A 333 14.20 16.80 6.52
CA SER A 333 15.21 17.87 6.61
C SER A 333 16.64 17.34 6.68
N ARG A 334 16.85 16.16 7.29
CA ARG A 334 18.18 15.55 7.42
C ARG A 334 18.48 14.49 6.37
N LYS A 335 17.50 14.13 5.52
CA LYS A 335 17.58 13.01 4.57
C LYS A 335 18.07 11.74 5.26
N ILE A 336 17.42 11.37 6.36
CA ILE A 336 17.68 10.16 7.17
C ILE A 336 16.43 9.29 7.19
N LEU A 337 16.56 8.01 6.84
CA LEU A 337 15.51 7.02 7.07
C LEU A 337 15.52 6.57 8.55
N PHE A 338 14.41 6.89 9.23
CA PHE A 338 13.89 6.45 10.53
C PHE A 338 14.78 5.86 11.64
#